data_AF-A0A7J6GEB5-F1
#
_entry.id   AF-A0A7J6GEB5-F1
#
_cell.length_a   1.000
_cell.length_b   1.000
_cell.length_c   1.000
_cell.angle_alpha   90.00
_cell.angle_beta   90.00
_cell.angle_gamma   90.00
#
_symmetry.space_group_name_H-M   'P 1'
#
loop_
_entity.id
_entity.type
_entity.pdbx_description
1 polymer ?
#
loop_
_entity_poly.entity_id
_entity_poly.type
_entity_poly.pdbx_seq_one_letter_code
_entity_poly.pdbx_strand_id
1 'polypeptide(L)'
;MAFTNQPCLSPIFFFTCSFLLGFAFSTTFLSDTLFELHGSTSRALLQAKKACAINFESQNYTIITSMCKGPQYPPQSCCSAFKEFACPFADAINDEQSDCASTMFSYINLYGKYPPGLFALQCREGKEGLDCTDVLEAKQKSAADITYITTSTLFLLLLSNAFYYMFLHPFL
;
A
#
# COMPACT_ATOMS: atom_id res chain seq x y z
N MET A 1 -2.78 -67.90 -14.59
CA MET A 1 -3.58 -68.55 -13.54
C MET A 1 -4.85 -67.71 -13.34
N ALA A 2 -6.00 -68.33 -13.05
CA ALA A 2 -7.30 -67.69 -12.80
C ALA A 2 -7.39 -67.14 -11.35
N PHE A 3 -8.32 -66.26 -10.91
CA PHE A 3 -9.31 -65.31 -11.51
C PHE A 3 -9.51 -64.17 -10.44
N THR A 4 -10.51 -63.27 -10.30
CA THR A 4 -11.94 -63.12 -10.72
C THR A 4 -12.38 -61.64 -10.71
N ASN A 5 -13.62 -61.38 -11.18
CA ASN A 5 -14.59 -60.35 -10.72
C ASN A 5 -14.53 -58.85 -11.12
N GLN A 6 -15.76 -58.38 -11.40
CA GLN A 6 -16.37 -57.05 -11.63
C GLN A 6 -16.29 -56.07 -10.43
N PRO A 7 -16.81 -54.81 -10.53
CA PRO A 7 -17.45 -54.11 -11.67
C PRO A 7 -16.89 -52.69 -11.96
N CYS A 8 -17.50 -52.01 -12.94
CA CYS A 8 -17.29 -50.60 -13.28
C CYS A 8 -17.65 -49.61 -12.16
N LEU A 9 -16.80 -48.60 -11.95
CA LEU A 9 -17.25 -47.20 -11.93
C LEU A 9 -16.07 -46.25 -12.27
N SER A 10 -16.22 -45.44 -13.32
CA SER A 10 -15.14 -44.53 -13.76
C SER A 10 -15.25 -43.16 -13.08
N PRO A 11 -14.16 -42.56 -12.57
CA PRO A 11 -14.20 -41.27 -11.89
C PRO A 11 -14.52 -40.08 -12.82
N ILE A 12 -14.51 -40.30 -14.15
CA ILE A 12 -14.72 -39.25 -15.17
C ILE A 12 -16.06 -38.51 -15.00
N PHE A 13 -17.09 -39.15 -14.44
CA PHE A 13 -18.42 -38.54 -14.28
C PHE A 13 -18.49 -37.42 -13.24
N PHE A 14 -17.53 -37.31 -12.32
CA PHE A 14 -17.54 -36.24 -11.30
C PHE A 14 -17.03 -34.89 -11.79
N PHE A 15 -16.35 -34.82 -12.95
CA PHE A 15 -15.70 -33.59 -13.40
C PHE A 15 -16.57 -32.68 -14.29
N THR A 16 -17.73 -33.17 -14.75
CA THR A 16 -18.59 -32.46 -15.71
C THR A 16 -19.77 -31.69 -15.10
N CYS A 17 -20.03 -31.83 -13.79
CA CYS A 17 -21.19 -31.21 -13.14
C CYS A 17 -20.89 -29.83 -12.52
N SER A 18 -19.63 -29.51 -12.21
CA SER A 18 -19.23 -28.28 -11.52
C SER A 18 -19.08 -27.04 -12.41
N PHE A 19 -19.35 -27.14 -13.72
CA PHE A 19 -19.14 -26.07 -14.71
C PHE A 19 -20.43 -25.28 -15.08
N LEU A 20 -21.51 -25.45 -14.32
CA LEU A 20 -22.85 -24.93 -14.67
C LEU A 20 -23.50 -23.97 -13.67
N LEU A 21 -22.80 -23.57 -12.60
CA LEU A 21 -23.21 -22.47 -11.72
C LEU A 21 -22.08 -21.43 -11.66
N GLY A 22 -22.20 -20.32 -12.39
CA GLY A 22 -21.12 -19.32 -12.42
C GLY A 22 -21.32 -17.99 -13.15
N PHE A 23 -22.32 -17.82 -14.02
CA PHE A 23 -22.57 -16.52 -14.68
C PHE A 23 -24.07 -16.22 -14.89
N ALA A 24 -24.56 -15.21 -14.15
CA ALA A 24 -25.87 -14.60 -14.34
C ALA A 24 -25.84 -13.12 -13.90
N PHE A 25 -25.14 -12.27 -14.65
CA PHE A 25 -25.15 -10.82 -14.46
C PHE A 25 -26.04 -10.14 -15.51
N SER A 26 -27.23 -9.71 -15.10
CA SER A 26 -28.10 -8.81 -15.86
C SER A 26 -28.84 -7.86 -14.91
N THR A 27 -28.28 -6.67 -14.68
CA THR A 27 -28.91 -5.64 -13.85
C THR A 27 -29.85 -4.78 -14.68
N THR A 28 -31.15 -4.83 -14.42
CA THR A 28 -32.15 -3.92 -15.00
C THR A 28 -32.86 -3.13 -13.89
N PHE A 29 -32.28 -2.00 -13.52
CA PHE A 29 -32.94 -0.96 -12.74
C PHE A 29 -32.90 0.36 -13.50
N LEU A 30 -33.86 0.52 -14.42
CA LEU A 30 -34.30 1.84 -14.87
C LEU A 30 -35.21 2.40 -13.78
N SER A 31 -34.97 3.66 -13.41
CA SER A 31 -35.85 4.46 -12.57
C SER A 31 -35.98 5.83 -13.25
N ASP A 32 -37.17 6.11 -13.79
CA ASP A 32 -37.36 7.23 -14.71
C ASP A 32 -37.12 8.60 -14.06
N THR A 33 -36.52 9.50 -14.84
CA THR A 33 -36.22 10.87 -14.43
C THR A 33 -37.48 11.74 -14.47
N LEU A 34 -38.15 11.88 -13.34
CA LEU A 34 -39.21 12.88 -13.18
C LEU A 34 -39.16 13.55 -11.81
N PHE A 35 -38.41 14.65 -11.73
CA PHE A 35 -38.59 15.64 -10.67
C PHE A 35 -38.48 17.05 -11.24
N GLU A 36 -39.63 17.58 -11.64
CA GLU A 36 -39.79 18.99 -11.95
C GLU A 36 -39.72 19.78 -10.64
N LEU A 37 -38.62 20.52 -10.42
CA LEU A 37 -38.60 21.57 -9.41
C LEU A 37 -37.78 22.77 -9.88
N HIS A 38 -38.50 23.80 -10.31
CA HIS A 38 -37.96 25.11 -10.63
C HIS A 38 -37.33 25.74 -9.38
N GLY A 39 -35.99 25.73 -9.28
CA GLY A 39 -35.27 26.21 -8.10
C GLY A 39 -33.85 26.64 -8.41
N SER A 40 -33.67 27.93 -8.73
CA SER A 40 -32.34 28.50 -8.93
C SER A 40 -31.48 28.34 -7.68
N THR A 41 -30.36 27.62 -7.78
CA THR A 41 -29.28 27.68 -6.78
C THR A 41 -27.95 27.46 -7.49
N SER A 42 -27.09 28.48 -7.51
CA SER A 42 -25.72 28.37 -8.02
C SER A 42 -24.86 27.57 -7.05
N ARG A 43 -25.05 26.24 -7.06
CA ARG A 43 -24.21 25.30 -6.33
C ARG A 43 -22.96 25.03 -7.17
N ALA A 44 -21.87 25.74 -6.89
CA ALA A 44 -20.56 25.26 -7.28
C ALA A 44 -20.42 23.83 -6.76
N LEU A 45 -20.14 22.87 -7.64
CA LEU A 45 -19.96 21.49 -7.23
C LEU A 45 -18.71 21.40 -6.36
N LEU A 46 -18.91 21.23 -5.06
CA LEU A 46 -18.08 20.32 -4.28
C LEU A 46 -18.15 18.96 -4.99
N GLN A 47 -17.25 18.74 -5.94
CA GLN A 47 -17.01 17.42 -6.50
C GLN A 47 -16.60 16.55 -5.32
N ALA A 48 -17.52 15.70 -4.87
CA ALA A 48 -17.34 14.86 -3.71
C ALA A 48 -16.30 13.79 -4.04
N LYS A 49 -15.03 14.18 -3.87
CA LYS A 49 -13.87 13.31 -3.94
C LYS A 49 -14.10 12.09 -3.04
N LYS A 50 -13.65 10.94 -3.51
CA LYS A 50 -13.67 9.69 -2.76
C LYS A 50 -12.82 9.85 -1.49
N ALA A 51 -13.42 9.53 -0.34
CA ALA A 51 -12.71 9.55 0.93
C ALA A 51 -11.45 8.67 0.88
N CYS A 52 -10.33 9.18 1.39
CA CYS A 52 -9.07 8.44 1.34
C CYS A 52 -9.13 7.12 2.12
N ALA A 53 -8.65 6.03 1.52
CA ALA A 53 -8.55 4.72 2.18
C ALA A 53 -7.36 4.62 3.15
N ILE A 54 -6.42 5.56 3.10
CA ILE A 54 -5.27 5.63 4.01
C ILE A 54 -5.66 6.47 5.23
N ASN A 55 -5.59 5.88 6.42
CA ASN A 55 -5.66 6.66 7.64
C ASN A 55 -4.38 7.49 7.78
N PHE A 56 -4.44 8.77 7.41
CA PHE A 56 -3.34 9.71 7.60
C PHE A 56 -3.22 10.22 9.04
N GLU A 57 -4.28 10.19 9.85
CA GLU A 57 -4.26 10.65 11.25
C GLU A 57 -3.23 9.86 12.09
N SER A 58 -3.17 8.54 11.89
CA SER A 58 -2.28 7.64 12.64
C SER A 58 -0.88 7.45 12.04
N GLN A 59 -0.43 8.31 11.12
CA GLN A 59 0.90 8.19 10.48
C GLN A 59 2.01 8.83 11.32
N ASN A 60 3.26 8.39 11.11
CA ASN A 60 4.40 8.89 11.87
C ASN A 60 4.98 10.18 11.25
N TYR A 61 4.44 11.34 11.65
CA TYR A 61 4.89 12.66 11.21
C TYR A 61 6.29 13.07 11.70
N THR A 62 6.91 12.32 12.61
CA THR A 62 8.24 12.63 13.18
C THR A 62 9.32 12.79 12.11
N ILE A 63 9.20 12.05 11.00
CA ILE A 63 10.14 12.10 9.88
C ILE A 63 10.21 13.52 9.27
N ILE A 64 9.06 14.18 9.09
CA ILE A 64 8.97 15.57 8.62
C ILE A 64 9.33 16.54 9.76
N THR A 65 8.72 16.40 10.94
CA THR A 65 8.85 17.41 12.02
C THR A 65 10.21 17.44 12.72
N SER A 66 11.00 16.37 12.60
CA SER A 66 12.38 16.35 13.08
C SER A 66 13.37 17.06 12.14
N MET A 67 13.11 17.05 10.83
CA MET A 67 14.03 17.56 9.78
C MET A 67 13.61 18.89 9.15
N CYS A 68 12.31 19.15 9.05
CA CYS A 68 11.74 20.39 8.52
C CYS A 68 11.31 21.30 9.66
N LYS A 69 12.18 22.25 10.04
CA LYS A 69 11.97 23.14 11.20
C LYS A 69 11.93 24.61 10.79
N GLY A 70 10.98 25.34 11.39
CA GLY A 70 10.88 26.79 11.25
C GLY A 70 11.94 27.53 12.08
N PRO A 71 12.11 28.84 11.88
CA PRO A 71 11.28 29.68 11.00
C PRO A 71 11.75 29.69 9.54
N GLN A 72 12.99 29.28 9.21
CA GLN A 72 13.48 29.32 7.82
C GLN A 72 12.97 28.19 6.92
N TYR A 73 12.58 27.02 7.47
CA TYR A 73 12.13 25.84 6.72
C TYR A 73 13.08 25.47 5.55
N PRO A 74 14.25 24.86 5.83
CA PRO A 74 15.29 24.62 4.83
C PRO A 74 14.78 23.70 3.70
N PRO A 75 14.71 24.17 2.43
CA PRO A 75 14.05 23.40 1.37
C PRO A 75 14.62 21.99 1.19
N GLN A 76 15.95 21.82 1.25
CA GLN A 76 16.58 20.51 1.07
C GLN A 76 16.16 19.48 2.14
N SER A 77 16.12 19.86 3.43
CA SER A 77 15.71 18.93 4.49
C SER A 77 14.20 18.75 4.52
N CYS A 78 13.43 19.81 4.25
CA CYS A 78 11.98 19.75 4.16
C CYS A 78 11.49 18.85 3.03
N CYS A 79 12.06 18.97 1.82
CA CYS A 79 11.66 18.20 0.67
C CYS A 79 12.17 16.75 0.71
N SER A 80 13.37 16.51 1.24
CA SER A 80 13.86 15.14 1.47
C SER A 80 12.96 14.38 2.45
N ALA A 81 12.65 14.97 3.61
CA ALA A 81 11.78 14.34 4.60
C ALA A 81 10.31 14.23 4.14
N PHE A 82 9.84 15.16 3.30
CA PHE A 82 8.52 15.05 2.65
C PHE A 82 8.48 13.90 1.64
N LYS A 83 9.51 13.73 0.79
CA LYS A 83 9.63 12.56 -0.11
C LYS A 83 9.63 11.25 0.69
N GLU A 84 10.44 11.16 1.75
CA GLU A 84 10.52 9.95 2.59
C GLU A 84 9.17 9.58 3.25
N PHE A 85 8.35 10.58 3.62
CA PHE A 85 6.99 10.39 4.14
C PHE A 85 5.96 10.05 3.06
N ALA A 86 5.97 10.76 1.93
CA ALA A 86 4.88 10.75 0.94
C ALA A 86 5.03 9.65 -0.13
N CYS A 87 6.26 9.31 -0.52
CA CYS A 87 6.52 8.31 -1.57
C CYS A 87 5.95 6.90 -1.28
N PRO A 88 5.90 6.39 -0.02
CA PRO A 88 5.18 5.16 0.32
C PRO A 88 3.67 5.17 0.03
N PHE A 89 3.09 6.33 -0.28
CA PHE A 89 1.66 6.54 -0.53
C PHE A 89 1.37 7.20 -1.89
N ALA A 90 2.36 7.27 -2.79
CA ALA A 90 2.32 8.00 -4.05
C ALA A 90 1.06 7.72 -4.89
N ASP A 91 0.73 6.44 -5.12
CA ASP A 91 -0.42 6.02 -5.91
C ASP A 91 -1.76 6.56 -5.38
N ALA A 92 -1.89 6.70 -4.06
CA ALA A 92 -3.12 7.17 -3.42
C ALA A 92 -3.19 8.70 -3.38
N ILE A 93 -2.08 9.41 -3.16
CA ILE A 93 -2.07 10.87 -3.17
C ILE A 93 -2.13 11.45 -4.59
N ASN A 94 -1.75 10.67 -5.61
CA ASN A 94 -1.87 11.01 -7.02
C ASN A 94 -3.27 10.67 -7.61
N ASP A 95 -4.15 9.99 -6.88
CA ASP A 95 -5.54 9.78 -7.29
C ASP A 95 -6.33 11.10 -7.20
N GLU A 96 -6.44 11.80 -8.35
CA GLU A 96 -7.23 13.03 -8.49
C GLU A 96 -8.72 12.86 -8.14
N GLN A 97 -9.26 11.64 -8.14
CA GLN A 97 -10.64 11.37 -7.73
C GLN A 97 -10.79 11.25 -6.20
N SER A 98 -9.68 11.15 -5.46
CA SER A 98 -9.64 11.03 -3.99
C SER A 98 -9.39 12.36 -3.28
N ASP A 99 -9.66 12.40 -1.97
CA ASP A 99 -9.21 13.48 -1.08
C ASP A 99 -7.83 13.24 -0.44
N CYS A 100 -7.13 12.15 -0.78
CA CYS A 100 -5.91 11.69 -0.09
C CYS A 100 -4.83 12.78 0.02
N ALA A 101 -4.53 13.52 -1.05
CA ALA A 101 -3.55 14.61 -1.00
C ALA A 101 -3.96 15.73 -0.03
N SER A 102 -5.22 16.19 -0.08
CA SER A 102 -5.75 17.21 0.83
C SER A 102 -5.78 16.73 2.28
N THR A 103 -6.14 15.48 2.53
CA THR A 103 -6.17 14.84 3.85
C THR A 103 -4.75 14.71 4.41
N MET A 104 -3.79 14.25 3.60
CA MET A 104 -2.37 14.18 3.95
C MET A 104 -1.81 15.56 4.32
N PHE A 105 -1.95 16.57 3.45
CA PHE A 105 -1.42 17.90 3.72
C PHE A 105 -2.08 18.56 4.94
N SER A 106 -3.36 18.28 5.22
CA SER A 106 -4.03 18.78 6.42
C SER A 106 -3.36 18.27 7.70
N TYR A 107 -3.07 16.97 7.80
CA TYR A 107 -2.39 16.40 8.96
C TYR A 107 -0.90 16.82 9.04
N ILE A 108 -0.18 16.89 7.91
CA ILE A 108 1.19 17.44 7.86
C ILE A 108 1.23 18.85 8.47
N ASN A 109 0.34 19.73 8.00
CA ASN A 109 0.29 21.13 8.47
C ASN A 109 -0.17 21.22 9.94
N LEU A 110 -1.10 20.37 10.37
CA LEU A 110 -1.59 20.32 11.76
C LEU A 110 -0.50 19.92 12.75
N TYR A 111 0.16 18.78 12.54
CA TYR A 111 1.17 18.25 13.47
C TYR A 111 2.49 19.02 13.41
N GLY A 112 2.91 19.46 12.22
CA GLY A 112 4.13 20.23 12.02
C GLY A 112 4.00 21.75 12.22
N LYS A 113 2.76 22.27 12.31
CA LYS A 113 2.44 23.70 12.36
C LYS A 113 2.97 24.49 11.15
N TYR A 114 3.00 23.84 9.99
CA TYR A 114 3.51 24.41 8.74
C TYR A 114 2.52 25.41 8.12
N PRO A 115 3.00 26.50 7.49
CA PRO A 115 2.16 27.37 6.70
C PRO A 115 1.63 26.63 5.46
N PRO A 116 0.37 26.89 5.05
CA PRO A 116 -0.23 26.22 3.90
C PRO A 116 0.57 26.50 2.62
N GLY A 117 0.81 25.45 1.83
CA GLY A 117 1.56 25.54 0.58
C GLY A 117 3.08 25.43 0.71
N LEU A 118 3.66 25.33 1.92
CA LEU A 118 5.12 25.24 2.13
C LEU A 118 5.81 24.25 1.18
N PHE A 119 5.38 22.99 1.21
CA PHE A 119 5.96 21.92 0.39
C PHE A 119 5.65 22.10 -1.10
N ALA A 120 4.46 22.58 -1.47
CA ALA A 120 4.09 22.83 -2.86
C ALA A 120 4.89 23.99 -3.51
N LEU A 121 5.38 24.93 -2.71
CA LEU A 121 6.22 26.05 -3.15
C LEU A 121 7.72 25.70 -3.18
N GLN A 122 8.19 24.89 -2.22
CA GLN A 122 9.61 24.55 -2.08
C GLN A 122 10.02 23.27 -2.83
N CYS A 123 9.14 22.27 -2.93
CA CYS A 123 9.49 20.91 -3.35
C CYS A 123 9.04 20.62 -4.77
N ARG A 124 9.88 21.01 -5.73
CA ARG A 124 9.67 20.75 -7.16
C ARG A 124 10.98 20.33 -7.83
N GLU A 125 11.03 19.10 -8.31
CA GLU A 125 12.22 18.54 -8.96
C GLU A 125 12.13 18.60 -10.49
N GLY A 126 10.92 18.50 -11.06
CA GLY A 126 10.74 18.54 -12.51
C GLY A 126 9.36 18.99 -13.00
N LYS A 127 9.00 18.49 -14.19
CA LYS A 127 7.66 18.61 -14.78
C LYS A 127 6.71 17.57 -14.18
N GLU A 128 7.19 16.35 -13.99
CA GLU A 128 6.45 15.20 -13.44
C GLU A 128 6.30 15.24 -11.91
N GLY A 129 6.68 16.35 -11.26
CA GLY A 129 6.55 16.56 -9.81
C GLY A 129 7.83 16.28 -9.02
N LEU A 130 7.78 15.22 -8.19
CA LEU A 130 8.81 14.75 -7.26
C LEU A 130 9.12 13.28 -7.57
N ASP A 131 10.40 12.93 -7.70
CA ASP A 131 10.81 11.56 -8.04
C ASP A 131 10.92 10.68 -6.78
N CYS A 132 10.15 9.59 -6.73
CA CYS A 132 10.14 8.67 -5.59
C CYS A 132 11.11 7.48 -5.71
N THR A 133 11.82 7.34 -6.83
CA THR A 133 12.64 6.17 -7.15
C THR A 133 13.71 5.91 -6.07
N ASP A 134 14.51 6.92 -5.71
CA ASP A 134 15.56 6.82 -4.68
C ASP A 134 15.05 6.27 -3.34
N VAL A 135 13.87 6.72 -2.91
CA VAL A 135 13.25 6.37 -1.63
C VAL A 135 12.77 4.92 -1.64
N LEU A 136 12.21 4.48 -2.75
CA LEU A 136 11.73 3.10 -2.93
C LEU A 136 12.91 2.11 -3.04
N GLU A 137 13.96 2.47 -3.78
CA GLU A 137 15.19 1.66 -3.87
C GLU A 137 15.91 1.53 -2.53
N ALA A 138 16.06 2.63 -1.78
CA ALA A 138 16.67 2.62 -0.44
C ALA A 138 15.90 1.69 0.53
N LYS A 139 14.56 1.73 0.47
CA LYS A 139 13.69 0.87 1.28
C LYS A 139 13.79 -0.61 0.88
N GLN A 140 13.87 -0.91 -0.42
CA GLN A 140 14.09 -2.29 -0.91
C GLN A 140 15.46 -2.83 -0.48
N LYS A 141 16.52 -2.02 -0.59
CA LYS A 141 17.88 -2.39 -0.17
C LYS A 141 17.95 -2.74 1.33
N SER A 142 17.30 -1.94 2.17
CA SER A 142 17.20 -2.20 3.62
C SER A 142 16.48 -3.53 3.91
N ALA A 143 15.35 -3.79 3.25
CA ALA A 143 14.62 -5.05 3.39
C ALA A 143 15.42 -6.28 2.92
N ALA A 144 16.18 -6.14 1.82
CA ALA A 144 17.05 -7.20 1.31
C ALA A 144 18.20 -7.54 2.27
N ASP A 145 18.84 -6.53 2.86
CA ASP A 145 19.94 -6.72 3.84
C ASP A 145 19.45 -7.41 5.11
N ILE A 146 18.31 -6.98 5.66
CA ILE A 146 17.63 -7.66 6.79
C ILE A 146 17.29 -9.12 6.45
N THR A 147 16.85 -9.39 5.22
CA THR A 147 16.53 -10.75 4.75
C THR A 147 17.78 -11.63 4.62
N TYR A 148 18.90 -11.06 4.16
CA TYR A 148 20.19 -11.74 4.08
C TYR A 148 20.76 -12.06 5.47
N ILE A 149 20.73 -11.10 6.40
CA ILE A 149 21.22 -11.28 7.78
C ILE A 149 20.37 -12.34 8.53
N THR A 150 19.04 -12.31 8.39
CA THR A 150 18.15 -13.27 9.07
C THR A 150 18.26 -14.68 8.50
N THR A 151 18.38 -14.84 7.17
CA THR A 151 18.59 -16.17 6.57
C THR A 151 19.97 -16.75 6.89
N SER A 152 21.02 -15.93 6.88
CA SER A 152 22.38 -16.31 7.27
C SER A 152 22.48 -16.77 8.73
N THR A 153 21.90 -16.01 9.66
CA THR A 153 21.91 -16.35 11.10
C THR A 153 21.11 -17.61 11.42
N LEU A 154 19.95 -17.82 10.79
CA LEU A 154 19.19 -19.08 10.91
C LEU A 154 19.99 -20.29 10.40
N PHE A 155 20.69 -20.17 9.28
CA PHE A 155 21.50 -21.25 8.73
C PHE A 155 22.66 -21.64 9.67
N LEU A 156 23.36 -20.66 10.25
CA LEU A 156 24.43 -20.89 11.22
C LEU A 156 23.94 -21.57 12.51
N LEU A 157 22.72 -21.24 12.98
CA LEU A 157 22.11 -21.88 14.15
C LEU A 157 21.68 -23.33 13.90
N LEU A 158 21.31 -23.69 12.67
CA LEU A 158 21.04 -25.08 12.31
C LEU A 158 22.33 -25.92 12.29
N LEU A 159 23.42 -25.37 11.75
CA LEU A 159 24.72 -26.04 11.69
C LEU A 159 25.34 -26.28 13.07
N SER A 160 25.24 -25.32 14.00
CA SER A 160 25.81 -25.47 15.35
C SER A 160 25.12 -26.56 16.17
N ASN A 161 23.78 -26.66 16.07
CA ASN A 161 23.03 -27.75 16.70
C ASN A 161 23.38 -29.11 16.08
N ALA A 162 23.44 -29.22 14.75
CA ALA A 162 23.84 -30.46 14.08
C ALA A 162 25.25 -30.93 14.47
N PHE A 163 26.20 -29.99 14.63
CA PHE A 163 27.54 -30.29 15.10
C PHE A 163 27.55 -30.79 16.56
N TYR A 164 26.79 -30.14 17.45
CA TYR A 164 26.65 -30.55 18.85
C TYR A 164 26.13 -31.99 18.98
N TYR A 165 25.09 -32.35 18.23
CA TYR A 165 24.53 -33.71 18.26
C TYR A 165 25.48 -34.77 17.67
N MET A 166 26.31 -34.45 16.67
CA MET A 166 27.33 -35.40 16.19
C MET A 166 28.51 -35.57 17.16
N PHE A 167 28.98 -34.49 17.79
CA PHE A 167 30.27 -34.51 18.50
C PHE A 167 30.18 -34.69 20.03
N LEU A 168 29.08 -34.33 20.68
CA LEU A 168 28.95 -34.49 22.15
C LEU A 168 28.03 -35.65 22.56
N HIS A 169 27.03 -36.01 21.76
CA HIS A 169 26.16 -37.16 22.06
C HIS A 169 26.90 -38.52 22.18
N PRO A 170 28.05 -38.77 21.51
CA PRO A 170 28.82 -40.01 21.72
C PRO A 170 29.60 -40.08 23.05
N PHE A 171 29.62 -39.01 23.84
CA PHE A 171 30.46 -38.87 25.04
C PHE A 171 29.65 -38.57 26.33
N LEU A 172 28.34 -38.85 26.32
CA LEU A 172 27.42 -38.69 27.45
C LEU A 172 26.53 -39.93 27.62
#